data_AF-A0A7C5SIQ9-F1
#
_entry.id   AF-A0A7C5SIQ9-F1
#
_cell.length_a   1.000
_cell.length_b   1.000
_cell.length_c   1.000
_cell.angle_alpha   90.00
_cell.angle_beta   90.00
_cell.angle_gamma   90.00
#
_symmetry.space_group_name_H-M   'P 1'
#
loop_
_entity.id
_entity.type
_entity.pdbx_description
1 polymer ?
#
loop_
_entity_poly.entity_id
_entity_poly.type
_entity_poly.pdbx_seq_one_letter_code
_entity_poly.pdbx_strand_id
1 'polypeptide(L)'
;MPTHVILQPDPYLVPALLLLTGLAGLLLASIRGRSAATRRRMVRATWALLAVIAMVASATMAFHRSQLFWEITWQEQSSTLVLDRPLPLGQVRLDRSEVMSVTEFSAVERSVTGKRRAVRFQVRTKDGDSYWSAPLYGQSAVDTTRLALLNATRGRLQRFLVGLPPSR
;
A
#
# COMPACT_ATOMS: atom_id res chain seq x y z
N MET A 1 -1.18 24.51 -13.34
CA MET A 1 -1.02 24.36 -11.87
C MET A 1 -0.12 23.19 -11.60
N PRO A 2 0.83 23.26 -10.63
CA PRO A 2 1.77 22.18 -10.38
C PRO A 2 1.05 20.94 -9.83
N THR A 3 1.09 19.84 -10.58
CA THR A 3 0.77 18.50 -10.11
C THR A 3 1.87 18.06 -9.15
N HIS A 4 1.58 18.08 -7.85
CA HIS A 4 2.51 17.58 -6.84
C HIS A 4 2.47 16.05 -6.82
N VAL A 5 3.39 15.42 -7.54
CA VAL A 5 3.58 13.96 -7.53
C VAL A 5 4.36 13.58 -6.26
N ILE A 6 3.79 12.74 -5.41
CA ILE A 6 4.44 12.25 -4.19
C ILE A 6 5.07 10.89 -4.52
N LEU A 7 6.39 10.82 -4.61
CA LEU A 7 7.13 9.56 -4.76
C LEU A 7 7.06 8.74 -3.46
N GLN A 8 6.06 7.88 -3.34
CA GLN A 8 6.03 6.82 -2.32
C GLN A 8 6.84 5.61 -2.77
N PRO A 9 7.38 4.81 -1.84
CA PRO A 9 8.03 3.55 -2.19
C PRO A 9 7.07 2.66 -2.97
N ASP A 10 7.54 2.14 -4.11
CA ASP A 10 6.71 1.43 -5.08
C ASP A 10 5.86 0.32 -4.42
N PRO A 11 4.52 0.33 -4.61
CA PRO A 11 3.62 -0.67 -4.05
C PRO A 11 4.01 -2.10 -4.40
N TYR A 12 4.67 -2.33 -5.53
CA TYR A 12 5.00 -3.65 -6.05
C TYR A 12 6.43 -4.10 -5.81
N LEU A 13 7.33 -3.25 -5.30
CA LEU A 13 8.74 -3.63 -5.16
C LEU A 13 8.93 -4.88 -4.29
N VAL A 14 8.32 -4.90 -3.10
CA VAL A 14 8.44 -6.04 -2.17
C VAL A 14 7.74 -7.29 -2.73
N PRO A 15 6.48 -7.22 -3.21
CA PRO A 15 5.87 -8.34 -3.92
C PRO A 15 6.71 -8.86 -5.09
N ALA A 16 7.28 -7.98 -5.92
CA ALA A 16 8.09 -8.36 -7.07
C ALA A 16 9.38 -9.08 -6.63
N LEU A 17 10.09 -8.59 -5.61
CA LEU A 17 11.27 -9.25 -5.06
C LEU A 17 10.94 -10.65 -4.49
N LEU A 18 9.81 -10.80 -3.80
CA LEU A 18 9.34 -12.10 -3.32
C LEU A 18 8.99 -13.06 -4.47
N LEU A 19 8.38 -12.54 -5.54
CA LEU A 19 8.04 -13.33 -6.71
C LEU A 19 9.31 -13.78 -7.45
N LEU A 20 10.29 -12.88 -7.64
CA LEU A 20 11.58 -13.20 -8.24
C LEU A 20 12.36 -14.24 -7.43
N THR A 21 12.39 -14.11 -6.10
CA THR A 21 13.05 -15.11 -5.23
C THR A 21 12.31 -16.45 -5.26
N GLY A 22 10.98 -16.45 -5.32
CA GLY A 22 10.18 -17.66 -5.54
C GLY A 22 10.50 -18.36 -6.87
N LEU A 23 10.55 -17.60 -7.97
CA LEU A 23 10.90 -18.12 -9.29
C LEU A 23 12.33 -18.68 -9.33
N ALA A 24 13.29 -17.99 -8.73
CA ALA A 24 14.66 -18.50 -8.60
C ALA A 24 14.71 -19.82 -7.81
N GLY A 25 13.94 -19.93 -6.72
CA GLY A 25 13.80 -21.17 -5.95
C GLY A 25 13.23 -22.33 -6.76
N LEU A 26 12.20 -22.07 -7.58
CA LEU A 26 11.61 -23.06 -8.51
C LEU A 26 12.60 -23.51 -9.60
N LEU A 27 13.35 -22.57 -10.18
CA LEU A 27 14.37 -22.87 -11.18
C LEU A 27 15.50 -23.73 -10.58
N LEU A 28 15.96 -23.41 -9.37
CA LEU A 28 16.95 -24.22 -8.66
C LEU A 28 16.43 -25.63 -8.31
N ALA A 29 15.13 -25.76 -8.04
CA ALA A 29 14.49 -27.05 -7.83
C ALA A 29 14.38 -27.89 -9.12
N SER A 30 14.25 -27.25 -10.29
CA SER A 30 14.01 -27.93 -11.58
C SER A 30 15.29 -28.33 -12.35
N ILE A 31 16.38 -27.56 -12.26
CA ILE A 31 17.61 -27.74 -13.09
C ILE A 31 18.40 -29.03 -12.79
N ARG A 32 18.09 -29.78 -11.72
CA ARG A 32 18.76 -31.07 -11.45
C ARG A 32 17.74 -32.20 -11.57
N GLY A 33 17.76 -32.98 -12.64
CA GLY A 33 17.10 -34.30 -12.75
C GLY A 33 18.03 -35.22 -13.54
N ARG A 34 18.32 -36.49 -13.19
CA ARG A 34 17.38 -37.58 -12.91
C ARG A 34 17.90 -38.68 -11.95
N SER A 35 19.06 -38.56 -11.30
CA SER A 35 19.65 -39.63 -10.44
C SER A 35 20.12 -39.13 -9.06
N ALA A 36 19.21 -38.66 -8.23
CA ALA A 36 19.57 -37.99 -6.98
C ALA A 36 19.11 -38.75 -5.73
N ALA A 37 20.07 -39.11 -4.86
CA ALA A 37 19.86 -39.73 -3.54
C ALA A 37 18.80 -38.99 -2.70
N THR A 38 18.20 -39.68 -1.74
CA THR A 38 17.08 -39.23 -0.87
C THR A 38 17.29 -37.81 -0.31
N ARG A 39 18.53 -37.47 0.08
CA ARG A 39 18.93 -36.14 0.59
C ARG A 39 18.70 -35.01 -0.43
N ARG A 40 18.95 -35.25 -1.72
CA ARG A 40 18.73 -34.27 -2.80
C ARG A 40 17.25 -34.11 -3.15
N ARG A 41 16.41 -35.14 -2.90
CA ARG A 41 14.94 -35.02 -3.05
C ARG A 41 14.34 -34.13 -1.96
N MET A 42 14.76 -34.31 -0.71
CA MET A 42 14.34 -33.42 0.40
C MET A 42 14.70 -31.96 0.11
N VAL A 43 15.93 -31.67 -0.31
CA VAL A 43 16.36 -30.30 -0.64
C VAL A 43 15.47 -29.67 -1.73
N ARG A 44 15.09 -30.42 -2.77
CA ARG A 44 14.18 -29.90 -3.81
C ARG A 44 12.78 -29.63 -3.28
N ALA A 45 12.24 -30.53 -2.46
CA ALA A 45 10.93 -30.34 -1.83
C ALA A 45 10.94 -29.08 -0.95
N THR A 46 12.02 -28.84 -0.21
CA THR A 46 12.19 -27.63 0.60
C THR A 46 12.23 -26.37 -0.27
N TRP A 47 13.01 -26.34 -1.36
CA TRP A 47 13.06 -25.19 -2.27
C TRP A 47 11.73 -24.93 -2.97
N ALA A 48 11.04 -25.98 -3.41
CA ALA A 48 9.71 -25.86 -4.00
C ALA A 48 8.69 -25.28 -2.99
N LEU A 49 8.72 -25.76 -1.74
CA LEU A 49 7.87 -25.26 -0.67
C LEU A 49 8.16 -23.78 -0.37
N LEU A 50 9.43 -23.41 -0.23
CA LEU A 50 9.83 -22.01 0.00
C LEU A 50 9.39 -21.10 -1.15
N ALA A 51 9.50 -21.57 -2.38
CA ALA A 51 9.05 -20.81 -3.54
C ALA A 51 7.53 -20.58 -3.54
N VAL A 52 6.74 -21.62 -3.25
CA VAL A 52 5.28 -21.49 -3.12
C VAL A 52 4.91 -20.49 -2.02
N ILE A 53 5.56 -20.58 -0.85
CA ILE A 53 5.34 -19.63 0.25
C ILE A 53 5.66 -18.20 -0.18
N ALA A 54 6.79 -17.98 -0.88
CA ALA A 54 7.18 -16.67 -1.37
C ALA A 54 6.17 -16.10 -2.40
N MET A 55 5.66 -16.94 -3.31
CA MET A 55 4.65 -16.54 -4.29
C MET A 55 3.31 -16.18 -3.62
N VAL A 56 2.85 -16.98 -2.65
CA VAL A 56 1.63 -16.70 -1.88
C VAL A 56 1.78 -15.40 -1.08
N ALA A 57 2.93 -15.20 -0.42
CA ALA A 57 3.21 -13.98 0.33
C ALA A 57 3.22 -12.75 -0.60
N SER A 58 3.85 -12.87 -1.77
CA SER A 58 3.87 -11.83 -2.81
C SER A 58 2.46 -11.47 -3.26
N ALA A 59 1.65 -12.45 -3.66
CA ALA A 59 0.28 -12.23 -4.13
C ALA A 59 -0.60 -11.59 -3.06
N THR A 60 -0.50 -12.08 -1.81
CA THR A 60 -1.27 -11.55 -0.68
C THR A 60 -0.89 -10.09 -0.39
N MET A 61 0.41 -9.77 -0.42
CA MET A 61 0.89 -8.39 -0.25
C MET A 61 0.43 -7.49 -1.39
N ALA A 62 0.53 -7.95 -2.65
CA ALA A 62 0.09 -7.19 -3.82
C ALA A 62 -1.42 -6.89 -3.74
N PHE A 63 -2.23 -7.89 -3.38
CA PHE A 63 -3.67 -7.72 -3.21
C PHE A 63 -4.00 -6.69 -2.12
N HIS A 64 -3.43 -6.85 -0.91
CA HIS A 64 -3.64 -5.90 0.18
C HIS A 64 -3.21 -4.47 -0.21
N ARG A 65 -2.09 -4.33 -0.94
CA ARG A 65 -1.60 -3.03 -1.39
C ARG A 65 -2.46 -2.40 -2.48
N SER A 66 -3.08 -3.21 -3.34
CA SER A 66 -4.01 -2.72 -4.38
C SER A 66 -5.28 -2.10 -3.80
N GLN A 67 -5.70 -2.53 -2.60
CA GLN A 67 -6.87 -1.97 -1.92
C GLN A 67 -6.64 -0.57 -1.36
N LEU A 68 -5.38 -0.15 -1.24
CA LEU A 68 -4.99 1.16 -0.75
C LEU A 68 -4.83 2.12 -1.91
N PHE A 69 -5.16 3.39 -1.70
CA PHE A 69 -4.74 4.45 -2.61
C PHE A 69 -3.37 4.97 -2.21
N TRP A 70 -2.50 5.15 -3.19
CA TRP A 70 -1.11 5.56 -3.00
C TRP A 70 -0.91 7.02 -3.36
N GLU A 71 -1.71 7.55 -4.29
CA GLU A 71 -1.69 8.96 -4.63
C GLU A 71 -3.08 9.57 -4.54
N ILE A 72 -3.12 10.88 -4.33
CA ILE A 72 -4.35 11.64 -4.27
C ILE A 72 -4.20 12.92 -5.07
N THR A 73 -5.22 13.23 -5.86
CA THR A 73 -5.29 14.49 -6.62
C THR A 73 -6.67 15.09 -6.49
N TRP A 74 -6.72 16.36 -6.10
CA TRP A 74 -7.94 17.16 -6.14
C TRP A 74 -8.04 17.86 -7.50
N GLN A 75 -9.08 17.56 -8.27
CA GLN A 75 -9.37 18.20 -9.56
C GLN A 75 -10.40 19.31 -9.35
N GLU A 76 -9.92 20.55 -9.31
CA GLU A 76 -10.75 21.71 -8.96
C GLU A 76 -11.84 22.01 -9.99
N GLN A 77 -11.53 21.83 -11.28
CA GLN A 77 -12.47 22.09 -12.39
C GLN A 77 -13.70 21.18 -12.35
N SER A 78 -13.53 19.91 -12.00
CA SER A 78 -14.62 18.93 -11.92
C SER A 78 -15.14 18.73 -10.49
N SER A 79 -14.51 19.36 -9.49
CA SER A 79 -14.79 19.11 -8.07
C SER A 79 -14.70 17.61 -7.70
N THR A 80 -13.74 16.91 -8.28
CA THR A 80 -13.55 15.46 -8.13
C THR A 80 -12.26 15.16 -7.39
N LEU A 81 -12.34 14.26 -6.42
CA LEU A 81 -11.20 13.67 -5.73
C LEU A 81 -10.80 12.38 -6.45
N VAL A 82 -9.56 12.33 -6.93
CA VAL A 82 -9.00 11.14 -7.56
C VAL A 82 -8.10 10.42 -6.56
N LEU A 83 -8.44 9.18 -6.25
CA LEU A 83 -7.66 8.27 -5.43
C LEU A 83 -6.97 7.27 -6.35
N ASP A 84 -5.65 7.37 -6.49
CA ASP A 84 -4.91 6.45 -7.36
C ASP A 84 -4.62 5.15 -6.64
N ARG A 85 -5.13 4.04 -7.18
CA ARG A 85 -4.84 2.70 -6.69
C ARG A 85 -4.11 1.93 -7.78
N PRO A 86 -3.13 1.12 -7.38
CA PRO A 86 -2.33 0.41 -8.34
C PRO A 86 -3.17 -0.76 -8.91
N LEU A 87 -2.84 -1.21 -10.12
CA LEU A 87 -3.55 -2.29 -10.81
C LEU A 87 -3.70 -3.58 -9.95
N PRO A 88 -4.79 -4.35 -10.09
CA PRO A 88 -5.82 -4.24 -11.11
C PRO A 88 -6.97 -3.29 -10.77
N LEU A 89 -7.03 -2.75 -9.54
CA LEU A 89 -8.22 -2.03 -9.05
C LEU A 89 -8.38 -0.63 -9.64
N GLY A 90 -7.28 0.01 -10.08
CA GLY A 90 -7.30 1.29 -10.78
C GLY A 90 -7.84 2.46 -9.96
N GLN A 91 -7.84 3.63 -10.59
CA GLN A 91 -8.23 4.90 -9.96
C GLN A 91 -9.70 4.90 -9.52
N VAL A 92 -9.97 5.49 -8.36
CA VAL A 92 -11.33 5.82 -7.90
C VAL A 92 -11.51 7.31 -8.05
N ARG A 93 -12.62 7.72 -8.66
CA ARG A 93 -13.02 9.13 -8.79
C ARG A 93 -14.24 9.33 -7.93
N LEU A 94 -14.13 10.21 -6.95
CA LEU A 94 -15.20 10.56 -6.03
C LEU A 94 -15.57 12.01 -6.23
N ASP A 95 -16.83 12.29 -6.52
CA ASP A 95 -17.27 13.67 -6.53
C ASP A 95 -17.30 14.21 -5.10
N ARG A 96 -17.05 15.51 -4.93
CA ARG A 96 -17.11 16.17 -3.61
C ARG A 96 -18.40 15.85 -2.86
N SER A 97 -19.50 15.72 -3.58
CA SER A 97 -20.81 15.45 -2.98
C SER A 97 -20.92 14.04 -2.38
N GLU A 98 -20.10 13.09 -2.82
CA GLU A 98 -20.07 11.70 -2.35
C GLU A 98 -19.20 11.53 -1.12
N VAL A 99 -18.21 12.40 -0.93
CA VAL A 99 -17.31 12.37 0.25
C VAL A 99 -18.09 12.77 1.50
N MET A 100 -18.34 11.80 2.37
CA MET A 100 -19.04 12.00 3.64
C MET A 100 -18.09 12.50 4.72
N SER A 101 -16.97 11.81 4.91
CA SER A 101 -15.98 12.18 5.91
C SER A 101 -14.58 11.75 5.51
N VAL A 102 -13.61 12.52 6.00
CA VAL A 102 -12.19 12.17 5.90
C VAL A 102 -11.60 12.14 7.29
N THR A 103 -10.88 11.05 7.58
CA THR A 103 -10.25 10.83 8.85
C THR A 103 -8.74 10.61 8.69
N GLU A 104 -7.95 11.34 9.47
CA GLU A 104 -6.50 11.14 9.59
C GLU A 104 -6.18 10.25 10.80
N PHE A 105 -5.39 9.20 10.59
CA PHE A 105 -4.95 8.24 11.59
C PHE A 105 -3.43 8.30 11.75
N SER A 106 -2.96 8.47 12.99
CA SER A 106 -1.57 8.18 13.35
C SER A 106 -1.40 6.66 13.46
N ALA A 107 -0.40 6.10 12.77
CA ALA A 107 -0.08 4.69 12.81
C ALA A 107 1.41 4.49 13.07
N VAL A 108 1.77 3.40 13.75
CA VAL A 108 3.16 2.96 13.86
C VAL A 108 3.34 1.75 12.97
N GLU A 109 4.11 1.90 11.89
CA GLU A 109 4.44 0.79 11.00
C GLU A 109 5.77 0.16 11.39
N ARG A 110 5.84 -1.16 11.28
CA ARG A 110 7.07 -1.91 11.48
C ARG A 110 7.76 -2.04 10.12
N SER A 111 8.89 -1.38 9.97
CA SER A 111 9.78 -1.50 8.81
C SER A 111 11.00 -2.36 9.14
N VAL A 112 11.81 -2.69 8.12
CA VAL A 112 13.05 -3.46 8.29
C VAL A 112 14.02 -2.75 9.25
N THR A 113 14.03 -1.42 9.26
CA THR A 113 14.88 -0.59 10.13
C THR A 113 14.25 -0.27 11.49
N GLY A 114 13.09 -0.85 11.80
CA GLY A 114 12.39 -0.68 13.08
C GLY A 114 11.00 -0.04 12.95
N LYS A 115 10.44 0.37 14.09
CA LYS A 115 9.13 1.05 14.14
C LYS A 115 9.27 2.48 13.62
N ARG A 116 8.44 2.85 12.65
CA ARG A 116 8.41 4.19 12.07
C ARG A 116 7.00 4.77 12.21
N ARG A 117 6.90 6.04 12.59
CA ARG A 117 5.62 6.75 12.57
C ARG A 117 5.19 6.95 11.12
N ALA A 118 3.93 6.67 10.87
CA ALA A 118 3.25 6.87 9.61
C ALA A 118 1.91 7.54 9.86
N VAL A 119 1.39 8.19 8.83
CA VAL A 119 0.01 8.70 8.82
C VAL A 119 -0.75 7.97 7.73
N ARG A 120 -2.00 7.64 8.02
CA ARG A 120 -2.95 7.08 7.05
C ARG A 120 -4.21 7.93 7.02
N PHE A 121 -4.83 8.01 5.86
CA PHE A 121 -6.12 8.68 5.67
C PHE A 121 -7.18 7.66 5.32
N GLN A 122 -8.38 7.86 5.86
CA GLN A 122 -9.59 7.14 5.47
C GLN A 122 -10.54 8.14 4.83
N VAL A 123 -11.00 7.84 3.63
CA VAL A 123 -12.09 8.56 2.97
C VAL A 123 -13.33 7.67 3.04
N ARG A 124 -14.42 8.16 3.63
CA ARG A 124 -15.71 7.47 3.64
C ARG A 124 -16.68 8.17 2.71
N THR A 125 -17.38 7.40 1.90
CA THR A 125 -18.44 7.91 1.03
C THR A 125 -19.80 7.85 1.74
N LYS A 126 -20.79 8.53 1.17
CA LYS A 126 -22.19 8.47 1.62
C LYS A 126 -22.80 7.08 1.48
N ASP A 127 -22.36 6.32 0.47
CA ASP A 127 -22.85 4.96 0.20
C ASP A 127 -22.25 3.92 1.16
N GLY A 128 -21.36 4.34 2.06
CA GLY A 128 -20.77 3.49 3.09
C GLY A 128 -19.41 2.91 2.71
N ASP A 129 -18.92 3.18 1.49
CA ASP A 129 -17.58 2.72 1.08
C ASP A 129 -16.49 3.43 1.88
N SER A 130 -15.38 2.70 2.08
CA SER A 130 -14.21 3.23 2.74
C SER A 130 -12.94 2.96 1.95
N TYR A 131 -12.22 4.04 1.68
CA TYR A 131 -10.94 4.02 0.97
C TYR A 131 -9.82 4.42 1.93
N TRP A 132 -8.77 3.61 1.99
CA TRP A 132 -7.63 3.82 2.88
C TRP A 132 -6.39 4.21 2.09
N SER A 133 -5.63 5.17 2.62
CA SER A 133 -4.35 5.54 2.05
C SER A 133 -3.28 4.53 2.41
N ALA A 134 -2.28 4.42 1.54
CA ALA A 134 -0.98 3.89 1.89
C ALA A 134 -0.35 4.72 3.05
N PRO A 135 0.57 4.11 3.81
CA PRO A 135 1.27 4.82 4.87
C PRO A 135 2.20 5.91 4.34
N LEU A 136 2.06 7.09 4.92
CA LEU A 136 2.87 8.26 4.58
C LEU A 136 3.99 8.45 5.60
N TYR A 137 5.22 8.45 5.10
CA TYR A 137 6.45 8.53 5.90
C TYR A 137 7.16 9.87 5.69
N GLY A 138 6.50 10.97 6.01
CA GLY A 138 7.11 12.30 5.91
C GLY A 138 6.10 13.41 5.99
N GLN A 139 6.44 14.48 6.70
CA GLN A 139 5.53 15.58 6.94
C GLN A 139 5.05 16.23 5.63
N SER A 140 5.95 16.40 4.65
CA SER A 140 5.59 16.96 3.34
C SER A 140 4.53 16.12 2.61
N ALA A 141 4.70 14.80 2.54
CA ALA A 141 3.73 13.92 1.89
C ALA A 141 2.37 13.93 2.63
N VAL A 142 2.41 13.99 3.96
CA VAL A 142 1.21 14.11 4.81
C VAL A 142 0.51 15.43 4.56
N ASP A 143 1.23 16.56 4.52
CA ASP A 143 0.66 17.88 4.33
C ASP A 143 0.04 18.04 2.94
N THR A 144 0.71 17.56 1.88
CA THR A 144 0.16 17.56 0.52
C THR A 144 -1.12 16.74 0.43
N THR A 145 -1.12 15.53 0.99
CA THR A 145 -2.31 14.66 1.04
C THR A 145 -3.45 15.32 1.82
N ARG A 146 -3.11 15.92 2.98
CA ARG A 146 -4.08 16.61 3.83
C ARG A 146 -4.71 17.80 3.10
N LEU A 147 -3.93 18.59 2.36
CA LEU A 147 -4.43 19.72 1.58
C LEU A 147 -5.42 19.28 0.51
N ALA A 148 -5.10 18.23 -0.25
CA ALA A 148 -6.03 17.68 -1.25
C ALA A 148 -7.35 17.22 -0.62
N LEU A 149 -7.28 16.55 0.54
CA LEU A 149 -8.46 16.09 1.27
C LEU A 149 -9.28 17.22 1.89
N LEU A 150 -8.63 18.25 2.43
CA LEU A 150 -9.30 19.45 2.94
C LEU A 150 -10.06 20.18 1.83
N ASN A 151 -9.48 20.26 0.64
CA ASN A 151 -10.14 20.85 -0.53
C ASN A 151 -11.37 20.03 -0.95
N ALA A 152 -11.28 18.70 -0.88
CA ALA A 152 -12.42 17.82 -1.14
C ALA A 152 -13.55 18.02 -0.12
N THR A 153 -13.24 18.19 1.17
CA THR A 153 -14.25 18.26 2.23
C THR A 153 -14.66 19.67 2.65
N ARG A 154 -14.25 20.71 1.92
CA ARG A 154 -14.44 22.13 2.30
C ARG A 154 -13.90 22.44 3.70
N GLY A 155 -12.74 21.89 4.04
CA GLY A 155 -12.06 22.10 5.32
C GLY A 155 -12.50 21.17 6.45
N ARG A 156 -13.42 20.23 6.20
CA ARG A 156 -13.89 19.27 7.21
C ARG A 156 -13.00 18.01 7.21
N LEU A 157 -11.97 17.98 8.05
CA LEU A 157 -11.12 16.80 8.23
C LEU A 157 -11.05 16.45 9.72
N GLN A 158 -11.51 15.25 10.07
CA GLN A 158 -11.45 14.76 11.43
C GLN A 158 -10.07 14.14 11.68
N ARG A 159 -9.41 14.51 12.77
CA ARG A 159 -8.11 13.95 13.15
C ARG A 159 -8.27 13.01 14.32
N PHE A 160 -7.94 11.74 14.11
CA PHE A 160 -7.85 10.73 15.16
C PHE A 160 -6.36 10.39 15.39
N LEU A 161 -5.75 11.10 16.33
CA LEU A 161 -4.39 10.86 16.78
C LEU A 161 -4.37 9.71 17.80
N VAL A 162 -4.38 8.47 17.34
CA VAL A 162 -4.27 7.31 18.25
C VAL A 162 -2.78 6.98 18.48
N GLY A 163 -2.24 7.46 19.62
CA GLY A 163 -0.97 7.06 20.27
C GLY A 163 0.25 7.95 19.96
N LEU A 164 0.93 8.62 20.89
CA LEU A 164 0.89 8.80 22.37
C LEU A 164 0.93 10.32 22.68
N PRO A 165 0.55 10.79 23.89
CA PRO A 165 0.59 12.21 24.25
C PRO A 165 2.01 12.78 24.09
N PRO A 166 2.19 14.11 24.00
CA PRO A 166 3.50 14.72 23.90
C PRO A 166 4.37 14.21 25.06
N SER A 167 5.44 13.48 24.73
CA SER A 167 6.55 13.30 25.66
C SER A 167 7.21 14.66 25.83
N ARG A 168 7.17 15.18 27.06
CA ARG A 168 7.94 16.36 27.50
C ARG A 168 9.42 16.21 27.16
#